data_AF-A0A660YZJ4-F1
#
_entry.id   AF-A0A660YZJ4-F1
#
_cell.length_a   1.000
_cell.length_b   1.000
_cell.length_c   1.000
_cell.angle_alpha   90.00
_cell.angle_beta   90.00
_cell.angle_gamma   90.00
#
_symmetry.space_group_name_H-M   'P 1'
#
loop_
_entity.id
_entity.type
_entity.pdbx_description
1 polymer ?
#
loop_
_entity_poly.entity_id
_entity_poly.type
_entity_poly.pdbx_seq_one_letter_code
_entity_poly.pdbx_strand_id
1 'polypeptide(L)'
;MNYYNTFAQLSPGDLTTAHASLEGLSNCTSCHELGEKVDNKLCLDCHTEIKSLLNTKSGYHSNPEVANRDCYNCHSEHHGRKFRIVNFDPKSFDHSKSGYKLTGKHKDAKCESCHQPKFISDSEIIKRSGTYLGLNTSCFSCHEDYHQRTLGDDCSNCHNTTAFKPADKFDHINTRFKLSGSHVNVSCIKCHKKGEKNGKEYQEFKNIRFSNCSACHKDIHDGRMDADCKSCHVTTSFKIIHGGKFDHNKTDFQLVGKHTSVSCNNCHSKSLNKTLDTYKCTECHEDFHKGEFSFENGLMNCSGCHNEFGFIPSSFTLERHNELKFKLNGAHLAIPCQSCHFKAKTWNFRNIGTTCFDCHNNIHGESLKTEFLPNGNCKECHNIERWNTINFDHGRTKFKLEKKHSQLNCLNCHRKEDDGSGKLLFNMLKGECVSCHNDFHRGQFAEYGETGCIKCHSLESWKVENFDHNTTRFSLKGAHQKVDCYKCHPKIEQDGNIFIKYKLEKFKCATCHS
;
A
#
# COMPACT_ATOMS: atom_id res chain seq x y z
N MET A 1 -99.35 -35.02 -79.98
CA MET A 1 -97.89 -35.21 -79.81
C MET A 1 -97.29 -33.85 -79.53
N ASN A 2 -96.77 -33.62 -78.33
CA ASN A 2 -96.13 -32.37 -77.93
C ASN A 2 -94.63 -32.45 -78.27
N TYR A 3 -94.16 -31.48 -79.06
CA TYR A 3 -92.75 -31.25 -79.33
C TYR A 3 -92.11 -30.53 -78.14
N TYR A 4 -91.09 -31.14 -77.54
CA TYR A 4 -90.19 -30.47 -76.61
C TYR A 4 -89.02 -29.89 -77.43
N ASN A 5 -88.92 -28.57 -77.48
CA ASN A 5 -87.71 -27.87 -77.95
C ASN A 5 -86.64 -27.95 -76.85
N THR A 6 -85.62 -28.77 -77.06
CA THR A 6 -84.39 -28.75 -76.27
C THR A 6 -83.49 -27.63 -76.78
N PHE A 7 -83.46 -26.48 -76.10
CA PHE A 7 -82.36 -25.52 -76.27
C PHE A 7 -81.09 -26.14 -75.68
N ALA A 8 -80.10 -26.44 -76.52
CA ALA A 8 -78.76 -26.79 -76.08
C ALA A 8 -78.16 -25.57 -75.37
N GLN A 9 -77.98 -25.66 -74.06
CA GLN A 9 -77.33 -24.62 -73.27
C GLN A 9 -75.82 -24.65 -73.56
N LEU A 10 -75.39 -23.89 -74.57
CA LEU A 10 -73.99 -23.79 -75.01
C LEU A 10 -73.14 -22.84 -74.15
N SER A 11 -73.74 -22.08 -73.24
CA SER A 11 -73.03 -21.13 -72.37
C SER A 11 -73.11 -21.56 -70.90
N PRO A 12 -71.98 -21.74 -70.20
CA PRO A 12 -71.96 -22.19 -68.80
C PRO A 12 -72.48 -21.16 -67.79
N GLY A 13 -72.81 -19.93 -68.23
CA GLY A 13 -73.19 -18.79 -67.40
C GLY A 13 -72.32 -17.56 -67.69
N ASP A 14 -72.76 -16.39 -67.24
CA ASP A 14 -72.05 -15.12 -67.44
C ASP A 14 -70.68 -15.14 -66.76
N LEU A 15 -69.66 -14.61 -67.45
CA LEU A 15 -68.34 -14.39 -66.86
C LEU A 15 -68.40 -13.28 -65.80
N THR A 16 -67.48 -13.29 -64.84
CA THR A 16 -67.31 -12.23 -63.87
C THR A 16 -67.02 -10.90 -64.56
N THR A 17 -67.21 -9.79 -63.83
CA THR A 17 -66.95 -8.45 -64.37
C THR A 17 -65.50 -8.30 -64.85
N ALA A 18 -64.54 -9.02 -64.24
CA ALA A 18 -63.13 -8.97 -64.60
C ALA A 18 -62.83 -9.57 -65.99
N HIS A 19 -63.60 -10.57 -66.41
CA HIS A 19 -63.45 -11.24 -67.70
C HIS A 19 -64.62 -10.99 -68.66
N ALA A 20 -65.50 -10.03 -68.37
CA ALA A 20 -66.69 -9.75 -69.16
C ALA A 20 -66.37 -9.44 -70.64
N SER A 21 -65.20 -8.86 -70.92
CA SER A 21 -64.74 -8.58 -72.29
C SER A 21 -64.38 -9.83 -73.10
N LEU A 22 -64.20 -10.97 -72.45
CA LEU A 22 -63.86 -12.26 -73.07
C LEU A 22 -65.12 -13.10 -73.38
N GLU A 23 -66.31 -12.55 -73.20
CA GLU A 23 -67.54 -13.24 -73.57
C GLU A 23 -67.71 -13.38 -75.08
N GLY A 24 -68.48 -14.39 -75.48
CA GLY A 24 -68.81 -14.68 -76.87
C GLY A 24 -68.33 -16.06 -77.31
N LEU A 25 -69.06 -16.66 -78.26
CA LEU A 25 -68.83 -18.02 -78.74
C LEU A 25 -67.44 -18.24 -79.36
N SER A 26 -66.78 -17.17 -79.81
CA SER A 26 -65.43 -17.21 -80.39
C SER A 26 -64.31 -17.23 -79.35
N ASN A 27 -64.60 -16.90 -78.10
CA ASN A 27 -63.59 -16.63 -77.07
C ASN A 27 -63.43 -17.77 -76.06
N CYS A 28 -64.18 -18.88 -76.22
CA CYS A 28 -64.09 -20.04 -75.34
C CYS A 28 -62.66 -20.62 -75.28
N THR A 29 -61.95 -20.61 -76.41
CA THR A 29 -60.56 -21.09 -76.52
C THR A 29 -59.52 -20.16 -75.91
N SER A 30 -59.92 -18.98 -75.42
CA SER A 30 -59.04 -18.10 -74.64
C SER A 30 -58.74 -18.66 -73.24
N CYS A 31 -59.56 -19.60 -72.75
CA CYS A 31 -59.36 -20.25 -71.45
C CYS A 31 -59.39 -21.78 -71.53
N HIS A 32 -60.01 -22.37 -72.57
CA HIS A 32 -60.14 -23.81 -72.75
C HIS A 32 -59.27 -24.34 -73.90
N GLU A 33 -58.69 -25.52 -73.72
CA GLU A 33 -58.28 -26.34 -74.84
C GLU A 33 -59.51 -27.04 -75.45
N LEU A 34 -59.59 -27.14 -76.77
CA LEU A 34 -60.76 -27.68 -77.46
C LEU A 34 -61.01 -29.14 -77.06
N GLY A 35 -62.15 -29.40 -76.41
CA GLY A 35 -62.55 -30.74 -75.95
C GLY A 35 -62.02 -31.11 -74.56
N GLU A 36 -61.25 -30.23 -73.92
CA GLU A 36 -60.59 -30.47 -72.64
C GLU A 36 -61.00 -29.42 -71.58
N LYS A 37 -60.49 -29.60 -70.35
CA LYS A 37 -60.65 -28.62 -69.26
C LYS A 37 -59.85 -27.33 -69.53
N VAL A 38 -60.04 -26.32 -68.69
CA VAL A 38 -59.24 -25.09 -68.75
C VAL A 38 -57.75 -25.38 -68.48
N ASP A 39 -56.88 -24.65 -69.17
CA ASP A 39 -55.42 -24.74 -69.02
C ASP A 39 -54.86 -23.52 -68.27
N ASN A 40 -54.09 -23.79 -67.21
CA ASN A 40 -53.36 -22.77 -66.45
C ASN A 40 -52.44 -21.91 -67.32
N LYS A 41 -51.84 -22.48 -68.38
CA LYS A 41 -50.96 -21.72 -69.27
C LYS A 41 -51.69 -20.58 -69.94
N LEU A 42 -52.94 -20.80 -70.39
CA LEU A 42 -53.77 -19.76 -71.01
C LEU A 42 -54.08 -18.63 -70.01
N CYS A 43 -54.36 -18.96 -68.75
CA CYS A 43 -54.51 -17.95 -67.69
C CYS A 43 -53.24 -17.12 -67.52
N LEU A 44 -52.07 -17.77 -67.46
CA LEU A 44 -50.78 -17.12 -67.25
C LEU A 44 -50.29 -16.29 -68.45
N ASP A 45 -50.77 -16.58 -69.66
CA ASP A 45 -50.45 -15.79 -70.86
C ASP A 45 -51.06 -14.37 -70.80
N CYS A 46 -52.18 -14.20 -70.09
CA CYS A 46 -52.73 -12.87 -69.75
C CYS A 46 -52.27 -12.36 -68.36
N HIS A 47 -52.21 -13.24 -67.35
CA HIS A 47 -51.77 -12.92 -65.99
C HIS A 47 -50.25 -12.96 -65.83
N THR A 48 -49.57 -12.13 -66.64
CA THR A 48 -48.12 -12.08 -66.73
C THR A 48 -47.43 -11.75 -65.39
N GLU A 49 -48.10 -11.01 -64.50
CA GLU A 49 -47.63 -10.73 -63.14
C GLU A 49 -47.57 -12.00 -62.27
N ILE A 50 -48.56 -12.88 -62.37
CA ILE A 50 -48.58 -14.14 -61.63
C ILE A 50 -47.56 -15.10 -62.24
N LYS A 51 -47.46 -15.14 -63.58
CA LYS A 51 -46.42 -15.89 -64.30
C LYS A 51 -45.01 -15.48 -63.84
N SER A 52 -44.77 -14.18 -63.71
CA SER A 52 -43.50 -13.64 -63.20
C SER A 52 -43.22 -14.06 -61.76
N LEU A 53 -44.23 -14.01 -60.88
CA LEU A 53 -44.11 -14.45 -59.50
C LEU A 53 -43.77 -15.95 -59.39
N LEU A 54 -44.47 -16.79 -60.15
CA LEU A 54 -44.20 -18.23 -60.24
C LEU A 54 -42.77 -18.52 -60.70
N ASN A 55 -42.31 -17.85 -61.75
CA ASN A 55 -40.95 -18.01 -62.29
C ASN A 55 -39.88 -17.57 -61.28
N THR A 56 -40.14 -16.51 -60.52
CA THR A 56 -39.23 -16.00 -59.49
C THR A 56 -39.39 -16.70 -58.13
N LYS A 57 -40.32 -17.66 -58.02
CA LYS A 57 -40.68 -18.37 -56.78
C LYS A 57 -41.03 -17.42 -55.64
N SER A 58 -41.71 -16.32 -55.95
CA SER A 58 -42.06 -15.27 -55.00
C SER A 58 -43.58 -15.15 -54.80
N GLY A 59 -44.02 -14.77 -53.60
CA GLY A 59 -45.43 -14.56 -53.27
C GLY A 59 -46.24 -15.85 -53.07
N TYR A 60 -47.54 -15.66 -52.78
CA TYR A 60 -48.45 -16.75 -52.40
C TYR A 60 -48.64 -17.80 -53.50
N HIS A 61 -48.80 -17.38 -54.76
CA HIS A 61 -49.03 -18.29 -55.88
C HIS A 61 -47.85 -19.21 -56.16
N SER A 62 -46.65 -18.85 -55.72
CA SER A 62 -45.43 -19.66 -55.86
C SER A 62 -45.25 -20.71 -54.77
N ASN A 63 -46.11 -20.69 -53.74
CA ASN A 63 -46.09 -21.71 -52.70
C ASN A 63 -46.39 -23.08 -53.33
N PRO A 64 -45.63 -24.16 -53.01
CA PRO A 64 -45.87 -25.48 -53.59
C PRO A 64 -47.29 -26.03 -53.42
N GLU A 65 -48.00 -25.63 -52.35
CA GLU A 65 -49.40 -26.00 -52.12
C GLU A 65 -50.38 -25.34 -53.09
N VAL A 66 -49.97 -24.22 -53.72
CA VAL A 66 -50.80 -23.38 -54.61
C VAL A 66 -50.34 -23.51 -56.05
N ALA A 67 -49.03 -23.46 -56.31
CA ALA A 67 -48.43 -23.45 -57.65
C ALA A 67 -48.79 -24.70 -58.48
N ASN A 68 -49.00 -25.84 -57.82
CA ASN A 68 -49.33 -27.12 -58.45
C ASN A 68 -50.85 -27.35 -58.61
N ARG A 69 -51.69 -26.38 -58.23
CA ARG A 69 -53.15 -26.49 -58.40
C ARG A 69 -53.59 -25.89 -59.72
N ASP A 70 -54.66 -26.46 -60.29
CA ASP A 70 -55.31 -25.79 -61.41
C ASP A 70 -55.97 -24.48 -60.93
N CYS A 71 -55.80 -23.39 -61.68
CA CYS A 71 -56.24 -22.04 -61.32
C CYS A 71 -57.75 -21.98 -61.02
N TYR A 72 -58.57 -22.70 -61.79
CA TYR A 72 -60.03 -22.71 -61.65
C TYR A 72 -60.53 -23.27 -60.32
N ASN A 73 -59.73 -24.06 -59.61
CA ASN A 73 -60.10 -24.58 -58.29
C ASN A 73 -60.24 -23.47 -57.25
N CYS A 74 -59.53 -22.35 -57.44
CA CYS A 74 -59.61 -21.17 -56.56
C CYS A 74 -60.25 -19.97 -57.27
N HIS A 75 -60.09 -19.88 -58.59
CA HIS A 75 -60.58 -18.80 -59.45
C HIS A 75 -61.61 -19.32 -60.43
N SER A 76 -62.69 -19.90 -59.90
CA SER A 76 -63.80 -20.40 -60.70
C SER A 76 -64.54 -19.27 -61.40
N GLU A 77 -65.03 -19.53 -62.60
CA GLU A 77 -65.69 -18.57 -63.48
C GLU A 77 -67.07 -19.10 -63.92
N HIS A 78 -67.88 -18.31 -64.62
CA HIS A 78 -69.28 -18.59 -65.02
C HIS A 78 -70.30 -18.53 -63.88
N HIS A 79 -69.94 -17.90 -62.77
CA HIS A 79 -70.82 -17.76 -61.59
C HIS A 79 -71.56 -16.41 -61.57
N GLY A 80 -71.53 -15.66 -62.68
CA GLY A 80 -72.20 -14.39 -62.84
C GLY A 80 -71.31 -13.17 -62.55
N ARG A 81 -71.77 -12.00 -63.04
CA ARG A 81 -71.02 -10.72 -63.02
C ARG A 81 -70.44 -10.33 -61.66
N LYS A 82 -71.19 -10.60 -60.59
CA LYS A 82 -70.86 -10.19 -59.22
C LYS A 82 -70.09 -11.25 -58.44
N PHE A 83 -69.76 -12.38 -59.05
CA PHE A 83 -68.99 -13.41 -58.36
C PHE A 83 -67.60 -12.90 -58.00
N ARG A 84 -67.16 -13.19 -56.78
CA ARG A 84 -65.84 -12.79 -56.30
C ARG A 84 -64.84 -13.87 -56.68
N ILE A 85 -64.21 -13.71 -57.84
CA ILE A 85 -63.22 -14.67 -58.38
C ILE A 85 -61.97 -14.81 -57.50
N VAL A 86 -61.56 -13.76 -56.78
CA VAL A 86 -60.49 -13.82 -55.78
C VAL A 86 -61.11 -14.02 -54.40
N ASN A 87 -61.39 -15.27 -54.04
CA ASN A 87 -62.04 -15.63 -52.80
C ASN A 87 -61.06 -16.24 -51.79
N PHE A 88 -60.71 -15.48 -50.75
CA PHE A 88 -60.02 -15.96 -49.56
C PHE A 88 -60.56 -15.23 -48.34
N ASP A 89 -60.43 -15.85 -47.16
CA ASP A 89 -60.75 -15.20 -45.88
C ASP A 89 -59.55 -14.37 -45.40
N PRO A 90 -59.66 -13.02 -45.36
CA PRO A 90 -58.58 -12.17 -44.88
C PRO A 90 -58.23 -12.39 -43.41
N LYS A 91 -59.16 -12.92 -42.60
CA LYS A 91 -58.92 -13.16 -41.16
C LYS A 91 -58.11 -14.43 -40.90
N SER A 92 -58.21 -15.42 -41.79
CA SER A 92 -57.53 -16.71 -41.64
C SER A 92 -56.35 -16.89 -42.60
N PHE A 93 -56.00 -15.87 -43.38
CA PHE A 93 -54.92 -15.96 -44.34
C PHE A 93 -53.56 -16.11 -43.65
N ASP A 94 -52.81 -17.15 -44.00
CA ASP A 94 -51.48 -17.41 -43.45
C ASP A 94 -50.39 -16.75 -44.31
N HIS A 95 -49.85 -15.63 -43.82
CA HIS A 95 -48.74 -14.92 -44.45
C HIS A 95 -47.44 -15.74 -44.57
N SER A 96 -47.27 -16.83 -43.80
CA SER A 96 -46.12 -17.72 -43.99
C SER A 96 -46.11 -18.33 -45.41
N LYS A 97 -47.29 -18.47 -46.03
CA LYS A 97 -47.44 -18.99 -47.39
C LYS A 97 -47.08 -17.97 -48.47
N SER A 98 -47.03 -16.68 -48.16
CA SER A 98 -46.69 -15.62 -49.13
C SER A 98 -45.19 -15.34 -49.25
N GLY A 99 -44.35 -16.11 -48.56
CA GLY A 99 -42.89 -15.87 -48.49
C GLY A 99 -42.49 -14.73 -47.54
N TYR A 100 -43.45 -14.13 -46.83
CA TYR A 100 -43.20 -13.05 -45.87
C TYR A 100 -43.94 -13.30 -44.56
N LYS A 101 -43.24 -13.94 -43.62
CA LYS A 101 -43.80 -14.27 -42.31
C LYS A 101 -43.90 -13.02 -41.43
N LEU A 102 -45.11 -12.67 -41.02
CA LEU A 102 -45.33 -11.57 -40.07
C LEU A 102 -44.77 -11.92 -38.70
N THR A 103 -44.00 -10.98 -38.13
CA THR A 103 -43.38 -11.11 -36.80
C THR A 103 -43.60 -9.84 -35.97
N GLY A 104 -43.53 -9.99 -34.64
CA GLY A 104 -43.76 -8.89 -33.71
C GLY A 104 -45.10 -8.20 -33.94
N LYS A 105 -45.11 -6.86 -33.90
CA LYS A 105 -46.31 -6.02 -34.07
C LYS A 105 -46.97 -6.13 -35.43
N HIS A 106 -46.27 -6.64 -36.45
CA HIS A 106 -46.86 -6.85 -37.77
C HIS A 106 -47.92 -7.96 -37.76
N LYS A 107 -47.88 -8.90 -36.81
CA LYS A 107 -48.91 -9.94 -36.69
C LYS A 107 -50.28 -9.40 -36.32
N ASP A 108 -50.31 -8.28 -35.59
CA ASP A 108 -51.54 -7.64 -35.12
C ASP A 108 -52.01 -6.54 -36.08
N ALA A 109 -51.27 -6.30 -37.17
CA ALA A 109 -51.57 -5.24 -38.13
C ALA A 109 -52.73 -5.64 -39.06
N LYS A 110 -53.59 -4.67 -39.38
CA LYS A 110 -54.64 -4.85 -40.39
C LYS A 110 -54.03 -4.86 -41.79
N CYS A 111 -54.61 -5.64 -42.71
CA CYS A 111 -54.13 -5.78 -44.09
C CYS A 111 -53.90 -4.43 -44.79
N GLU A 112 -54.84 -3.50 -44.62
CA GLU A 112 -54.85 -2.17 -45.25
C GLU A 112 -53.78 -1.23 -44.70
N SER A 113 -53.16 -1.58 -43.56
CA SER A 113 -52.05 -0.81 -42.99
C SER A 113 -50.75 -1.04 -43.77
N CYS A 114 -50.62 -2.21 -44.41
CA CYS A 114 -49.46 -2.61 -45.20
C CYS A 114 -49.74 -2.57 -46.70
N HIS A 115 -50.88 -3.12 -47.15
CA HIS A 115 -51.23 -3.19 -48.57
C HIS A 115 -51.82 -1.87 -49.07
N GLN A 116 -50.94 -0.87 -49.21
CA GLN A 116 -51.29 0.47 -49.71
C GLN A 116 -50.54 0.76 -51.02
N PRO A 117 -51.19 1.43 -52.00
CA PRO A 117 -50.55 1.77 -53.28
C PRO A 117 -49.21 2.51 -53.13
N LYS A 118 -49.07 3.38 -52.12
CA LYS A 118 -47.85 4.15 -51.86
C LYS A 118 -46.59 3.31 -51.55
N PHE A 119 -46.76 2.03 -51.20
CA PHE A 119 -45.65 1.10 -50.90
C PHE A 119 -45.33 0.16 -52.08
N ILE A 120 -46.05 0.29 -53.19
CA ILE A 120 -45.83 -0.50 -54.41
C ILE A 120 -44.92 0.29 -55.33
N SER A 121 -43.78 -0.30 -55.70
CA SER A 121 -42.82 0.33 -56.62
C SER A 121 -43.11 0.04 -58.09
N ASP A 122 -43.86 -1.01 -58.39
CA ASP A 122 -44.21 -1.42 -59.76
C ASP A 122 -45.36 -0.57 -60.32
N SER A 123 -45.10 0.09 -61.45
CA SER A 123 -46.02 1.05 -62.07
C SER A 123 -47.27 0.44 -62.69
N GLU A 124 -47.28 -0.86 -62.99
CA GLU A 124 -48.45 -1.55 -63.54
C GLU A 124 -49.29 -2.18 -62.43
N ILE A 125 -48.65 -2.75 -61.40
CA ILE A 125 -49.35 -3.31 -60.25
C ILE A 125 -50.10 -2.22 -59.48
N ILE A 126 -49.50 -1.03 -59.30
CA ILE A 126 -50.12 0.07 -58.55
C ILE A 126 -51.44 0.57 -59.17
N LYS A 127 -51.64 0.38 -60.48
CA LYS A 127 -52.89 0.75 -61.19
C LYS A 127 -54.06 -0.16 -60.82
N ARG A 128 -53.79 -1.35 -60.28
CA ARG A 128 -54.81 -2.33 -59.91
C ARG A 128 -55.43 -1.99 -58.57
N SER A 129 -56.71 -1.65 -58.58
CA SER A 129 -57.46 -1.38 -57.35
C SER A 129 -57.51 -2.62 -56.45
N GLY A 130 -57.18 -2.46 -55.16
CA GLY A 130 -57.27 -3.52 -54.15
C GLY A 130 -56.25 -4.67 -54.31
N THR A 131 -55.13 -4.43 -55.00
CA THR A 131 -54.08 -5.44 -55.17
C THR A 131 -53.34 -5.75 -53.87
N TYR A 132 -53.01 -7.03 -53.65
CA TYR A 132 -52.12 -7.50 -52.58
C TYR A 132 -50.68 -7.76 -53.07
N LEU A 133 -50.40 -7.47 -54.35
CA LEU A 133 -49.11 -7.69 -54.99
C LEU A 133 -48.22 -6.44 -54.94
N GLY A 134 -46.92 -6.62 -55.18
CA GLY A 134 -45.99 -5.51 -55.46
C GLY A 134 -45.32 -4.86 -54.26
N LEU A 135 -45.56 -5.36 -53.03
CA LEU A 135 -44.82 -4.94 -51.84
C LEU A 135 -43.46 -5.63 -51.78
N ASN A 136 -42.44 -4.91 -51.32
CA ASN A 136 -41.12 -5.45 -51.01
C ASN A 136 -41.03 -5.85 -49.53
N THR A 137 -40.15 -6.80 -49.20
CA THR A 137 -39.96 -7.33 -47.83
C THR A 137 -38.95 -6.54 -46.99
N SER A 138 -38.22 -5.60 -47.60
CA SER A 138 -37.26 -4.73 -46.92
C SER A 138 -37.96 -3.73 -46.00
N CYS A 139 -37.36 -3.40 -44.86
CA CYS A 139 -37.94 -2.42 -43.94
C CYS A 139 -38.18 -1.06 -44.61
N PHE A 140 -37.28 -0.62 -45.50
CA PHE A 140 -37.35 0.70 -46.14
C PHE A 140 -38.46 0.86 -47.17
N SER A 141 -39.06 -0.22 -47.66
CA SER A 141 -40.19 -0.08 -48.59
C SER A 141 -41.44 0.43 -47.90
N CYS A 142 -41.51 0.31 -46.57
CA CYS A 142 -42.65 0.78 -45.78
C CYS A 142 -42.27 1.80 -44.69
N HIS A 143 -41.03 1.77 -44.19
CA HIS A 143 -40.58 2.60 -43.09
C HIS A 143 -39.51 3.60 -43.51
N GLU A 144 -39.63 4.82 -43.00
CA GLU A 144 -38.61 5.86 -43.18
C GLU A 144 -37.41 5.59 -42.25
N ASP A 145 -36.19 5.79 -42.74
CA ASP A 145 -34.99 5.64 -41.92
C ASP A 145 -34.76 6.84 -41.01
N TYR A 146 -34.94 6.64 -39.70
CA TYR A 146 -34.60 7.65 -38.70
C TYR A 146 -33.12 8.08 -38.77
N HIS A 147 -32.23 7.18 -39.19
CA HIS A 147 -30.78 7.42 -39.24
C HIS A 147 -30.32 8.16 -40.50
N GLN A 148 -31.22 8.61 -41.37
CA GLN A 148 -30.90 9.42 -42.56
C GLN A 148 -29.83 8.76 -43.47
N ARG A 149 -29.89 7.43 -43.60
CA ARG A 149 -28.96 6.58 -44.37
C ARG A 149 -27.50 6.75 -43.94
N THR A 150 -27.26 7.04 -42.67
CA THR A 150 -25.89 7.12 -42.11
C THR A 150 -25.39 5.78 -41.59
N LEU A 151 -26.29 4.82 -41.35
CA LEU A 151 -26.00 3.45 -40.96
C LEU A 151 -26.19 2.49 -42.15
N GLY A 152 -25.97 1.19 -41.93
CA GLY A 152 -26.19 0.17 -42.96
C GLY A 152 -27.68 -0.08 -43.22
N ASP A 153 -27.98 -0.72 -44.35
CA ASP A 153 -29.35 -0.90 -44.83
C ASP A 153 -30.13 -2.02 -44.12
N ASP A 154 -29.44 -2.91 -43.39
CA ASP A 154 -30.09 -3.99 -42.66
C ASP A 154 -30.43 -3.56 -41.23
N CYS A 155 -31.67 -3.08 -41.06
CA CYS A 155 -32.22 -2.65 -39.78
C CYS A 155 -32.27 -3.79 -38.75
N SER A 156 -32.33 -5.06 -39.19
CA SER A 156 -32.52 -6.23 -38.33
C SER A 156 -31.30 -6.58 -37.49
N ASN A 157 -30.14 -5.97 -37.79
CA ASN A 157 -28.93 -6.07 -36.98
C ASN A 157 -29.06 -5.35 -35.63
N CYS A 158 -29.91 -4.34 -35.54
CA CYS A 158 -30.08 -3.52 -34.33
C CYS A 158 -31.52 -3.56 -33.80
N HIS A 159 -32.50 -3.55 -34.69
CA HIS A 159 -33.92 -3.48 -34.35
C HIS A 159 -34.61 -4.84 -34.50
N ASN A 160 -35.76 -4.95 -33.86
CA ASN A 160 -36.65 -6.09 -34.01
C ASN A 160 -38.07 -5.61 -34.36
N THR A 161 -38.93 -6.54 -34.75
CA THR A 161 -40.29 -6.26 -35.18
C THR A 161 -41.29 -6.13 -34.01
N THR A 162 -40.86 -6.37 -32.77
CA THR A 162 -41.69 -6.19 -31.56
C THR A 162 -41.68 -4.73 -31.12
N ALA A 163 -40.50 -4.11 -31.09
CA ALA A 163 -40.33 -2.69 -30.83
C ALA A 163 -39.07 -2.18 -31.55
N PHE A 164 -39.17 -0.98 -32.14
CA PHE A 164 -38.02 -0.33 -32.78
C PHE A 164 -37.15 0.42 -31.77
N LYS A 165 -37.69 0.77 -30.59
CA LYS A 165 -36.97 1.41 -29.51
C LYS A 165 -37.23 0.66 -28.19
N PRO A 166 -36.18 0.30 -27.42
CA PRO A 166 -34.76 0.47 -27.74
C PRO A 166 -34.26 -0.49 -28.85
N ALA A 167 -33.05 -0.27 -29.35
CA ALA A 167 -32.42 -1.14 -30.34
C ALA A 167 -31.78 -2.37 -29.65
N ASP A 168 -32.62 -3.32 -29.26
CA ASP A 168 -32.24 -4.42 -28.34
C ASP A 168 -31.09 -5.31 -28.83
N LYS A 169 -30.82 -5.35 -30.14
CA LYS A 169 -29.75 -6.17 -30.71
C LYS A 169 -28.41 -5.43 -30.82
N PHE A 170 -28.40 -4.12 -30.60
CA PHE A 170 -27.17 -3.33 -30.69
C PHE A 170 -26.37 -3.44 -29.37
N ASP A 171 -25.11 -3.83 -29.48
CA ASP A 171 -24.17 -3.89 -28.36
C ASP A 171 -22.85 -3.21 -28.72
N HIS A 172 -22.38 -2.32 -27.84
CA HIS A 172 -21.11 -1.62 -27.97
C HIS A 172 -19.88 -2.53 -27.91
N ILE A 173 -20.00 -3.77 -27.42
CA ILE A 173 -18.90 -4.75 -27.41
C ILE A 173 -18.38 -5.04 -28.83
N ASN A 174 -19.24 -4.89 -29.84
CA ASN A 174 -18.93 -5.11 -31.25
C ASN A 174 -18.40 -3.85 -31.95
N THR A 175 -18.16 -2.77 -31.21
CA THR A 175 -17.68 -1.49 -31.75
C THR A 175 -16.24 -1.22 -31.35
N ARG A 176 -15.62 -0.20 -31.99
CA ARG A 176 -14.25 0.24 -31.66
C ARG A 176 -14.14 0.82 -30.24
N PHE A 177 -15.24 1.35 -29.70
CA PHE A 177 -15.30 1.86 -28.34
C PHE A 177 -16.19 0.96 -27.49
N LYS A 178 -15.56 -0.06 -26.90
CA LYS A 178 -16.22 -1.00 -26.00
C LYS A 178 -16.54 -0.30 -24.69
N LEU A 179 -17.83 -0.13 -24.39
CA LEU A 179 -18.27 0.45 -23.13
C LEU A 179 -17.87 -0.47 -21.96
N SER A 180 -17.37 0.13 -20.89
CA SER A 180 -17.00 -0.57 -19.66
C SER A 180 -17.21 0.34 -18.46
N GLY A 181 -17.36 -0.28 -17.28
CA GLY A 181 -17.60 0.43 -16.03
C GLY A 181 -18.83 1.34 -16.11
N SER A 182 -18.69 2.58 -15.65
CA SER A 182 -19.79 3.54 -15.60
C SER A 182 -20.30 3.97 -16.99
N HIS A 183 -19.51 3.78 -18.06
CA HIS A 183 -19.94 4.12 -19.42
C HIS A 183 -21.09 3.26 -19.94
N VAL A 184 -21.28 2.04 -19.41
CA VAL A 184 -22.37 1.13 -19.82
C VAL A 184 -23.75 1.73 -19.52
N ASN A 185 -23.84 2.57 -18.49
CA ASN A 185 -25.09 3.20 -18.06
C ASN A 185 -25.28 4.62 -18.60
N VAL A 186 -24.38 5.11 -19.46
CA VAL A 186 -24.46 6.47 -20.00
C VAL A 186 -25.45 6.50 -21.17
N SER A 187 -26.40 7.43 -21.12
CA SER A 187 -27.36 7.64 -22.21
C SER A 187 -26.65 7.99 -23.51
N CYS A 188 -27.05 7.37 -24.63
CA CYS A 188 -26.40 7.52 -25.94
C CYS A 188 -26.17 8.99 -26.34
N ILE A 189 -27.12 9.89 -26.05
CA ILE A 189 -27.08 11.33 -26.37
C ILE A 189 -25.92 12.10 -25.72
N LYS A 190 -25.32 11.56 -24.67
CA LYS A 190 -24.16 12.17 -24.04
C LYS A 190 -22.92 12.06 -24.94
N CYS A 191 -22.80 10.99 -25.72
CA CYS A 191 -21.71 10.77 -26.67
C CYS A 191 -22.15 11.08 -28.11
N HIS A 192 -23.27 10.50 -28.54
CA HIS A 192 -23.87 10.62 -29.87
C HIS A 192 -24.78 11.84 -29.94
N LYS A 193 -24.25 12.99 -30.33
CA LYS A 193 -25.03 14.24 -30.41
C LYS A 193 -26.07 14.18 -31.52
N LYS A 194 -27.10 15.02 -31.41
CA LYS A 194 -28.00 15.27 -32.52
C LYS A 194 -27.31 16.15 -33.56
N GLY A 195 -27.53 15.83 -34.82
CA GLY A 195 -27.21 16.67 -35.96
C GLY A 195 -28.44 16.83 -36.84
N GLU A 196 -28.26 17.49 -37.98
CA GLU A 196 -29.29 17.68 -38.98
C GLU A 196 -28.80 17.13 -40.31
N LYS A 197 -29.64 16.35 -41.00
CA LYS A 197 -29.37 15.88 -42.35
C LYS A 197 -30.66 15.84 -43.13
N ASN A 198 -30.65 16.33 -44.37
CA ASN A 198 -31.83 16.44 -45.23
C ASN A 198 -33.00 17.20 -44.57
N GLY A 199 -32.71 18.23 -43.77
CA GLY A 199 -33.73 19.03 -43.07
C GLY A 199 -34.44 18.29 -41.91
N LYS A 200 -33.93 17.13 -41.48
CA LYS A 200 -34.45 16.36 -40.34
C LYS A 200 -33.38 16.20 -39.27
N GLU A 201 -33.76 16.43 -38.01
CA GLU A 201 -32.90 16.09 -36.87
C GLU A 201 -32.74 14.58 -36.75
N TYR A 202 -31.50 14.12 -36.55
CA TYR A 202 -31.19 12.73 -36.27
C TYR A 202 -30.01 12.63 -35.29
N GLN A 203 -29.85 11.46 -34.67
CA GLN A 203 -28.75 11.20 -33.76
C GLN A 203 -27.54 10.63 -34.51
N GLU A 204 -26.37 11.24 -34.36
CA GLU A 204 -25.16 10.88 -35.08
C GLU A 204 -24.39 9.75 -34.38
N PHE A 205 -24.37 8.58 -35.02
CA PHE A 205 -23.71 7.39 -34.46
C PHE A 205 -22.29 7.14 -34.98
N LYS A 206 -21.86 7.84 -36.04
CA LYS A 206 -20.53 7.70 -36.66
C LYS A 206 -19.65 8.92 -36.39
N ASN A 207 -18.34 8.75 -36.60
CA ASN A 207 -17.33 9.82 -36.59
C ASN A 207 -17.07 10.54 -35.26
N ILE A 208 -17.38 9.90 -34.13
CA ILE A 208 -16.97 10.41 -32.82
C ILE A 208 -15.47 10.17 -32.61
N ARG A 209 -14.76 11.18 -32.09
CA ARG A 209 -13.38 11.05 -31.63
C ARG A 209 -13.36 10.40 -30.24
N PHE A 210 -12.65 9.29 -30.09
CA PHE A 210 -12.59 8.52 -28.84
C PHE A 210 -11.19 7.96 -28.52
N SER A 211 -10.14 8.50 -29.16
CA SER A 211 -8.76 7.99 -29.02
C SER A 211 -8.22 8.08 -27.58
N ASN A 212 -8.70 9.04 -26.79
CA ASN A 212 -8.35 9.21 -25.38
C ASN A 212 -9.54 9.73 -24.57
N CYS A 213 -9.42 9.70 -23.24
CA CYS A 213 -10.49 10.14 -22.33
C CYS A 213 -10.77 11.64 -22.47
N SER A 214 -9.75 12.44 -22.83
CA SER A 214 -9.87 13.89 -22.99
C SER A 214 -10.70 14.31 -24.19
N ALA A 215 -10.99 13.40 -25.13
CA ALA A 215 -11.95 13.64 -26.20
C ALA A 215 -13.38 13.90 -25.68
N CYS A 216 -13.70 13.48 -24.45
CA CYS A 216 -15.01 13.67 -23.83
C CYS A 216 -14.93 14.30 -22.42
N HIS A 217 -13.85 14.07 -21.68
CA HIS A 217 -13.67 14.54 -20.32
C HIS A 217 -12.70 15.72 -20.26
N LYS A 218 -13.03 16.73 -19.46
CA LYS A 218 -12.10 17.82 -19.15
C LYS A 218 -11.02 17.28 -18.20
N ASP A 219 -9.75 17.57 -18.50
CA ASP A 219 -8.66 17.31 -17.57
C ASP A 219 -8.75 18.28 -16.38
N ILE A 220 -8.74 17.72 -15.17
CA ILE A 220 -8.77 18.48 -13.91
C ILE A 220 -7.36 18.73 -13.35
N HIS A 221 -6.33 18.14 -13.96
CA HIS A 221 -4.95 18.29 -13.54
C HIS A 221 -4.26 19.48 -14.23
N ASP A 222 -4.99 20.25 -15.03
CA ASP A 222 -4.52 21.43 -15.77
C ASP A 222 -3.23 21.15 -16.58
N GLY A 223 -3.14 19.98 -17.20
CA GLY A 223 -2.00 19.59 -18.04
C GLY A 223 -0.73 19.19 -17.27
N ARG A 224 -0.78 19.05 -15.95
CA ARG A 224 0.35 18.59 -15.12
C ARG A 224 0.58 17.07 -15.19
N MET A 225 -0.37 16.34 -15.75
CA MET A 225 -0.34 14.87 -15.89
C MET A 225 -0.34 14.48 -17.37
N ASP A 226 0.07 13.25 -17.66
CA ASP A 226 0.02 12.72 -19.01
C ASP A 226 -1.44 12.53 -19.50
N ALA A 227 -1.62 12.48 -20.82
CA ALA A 227 -2.93 12.37 -21.45
C ALA A 227 -3.52 10.95 -21.39
N ASP A 228 -2.76 9.94 -20.95
CA ASP A 228 -3.26 8.57 -20.79
C ASP A 228 -3.91 8.40 -19.41
N CYS A 229 -5.12 8.92 -19.26
CA CYS A 229 -5.85 8.85 -17.99
C CYS A 229 -6.05 7.41 -17.49
N LYS A 230 -5.99 6.39 -18.36
CA LYS A 230 -6.13 4.96 -17.99
C LYS A 230 -4.88 4.40 -17.29
N SER A 231 -3.77 5.11 -17.34
CA SER A 231 -2.57 4.78 -16.55
C SER A 231 -2.87 4.80 -15.05
N CYS A 232 -3.78 5.70 -14.64
CA CYS A 232 -4.13 5.95 -13.25
C CYS A 232 -5.60 5.67 -12.94
N HIS A 233 -6.55 6.02 -13.80
CA HIS A 233 -7.99 5.92 -13.52
C HIS A 233 -8.64 4.68 -14.11
N VAL A 234 -9.72 4.22 -13.47
CA VAL A 234 -10.57 3.14 -13.98
C VAL A 234 -11.89 3.65 -14.54
N THR A 235 -12.47 2.89 -15.47
CA THR A 235 -13.74 3.25 -16.11
C THR A 235 -14.96 3.12 -15.19
N THR A 236 -14.82 2.48 -14.02
CA THR A 236 -15.88 2.45 -13.00
C THR A 236 -16.00 3.80 -12.29
N SER A 237 -14.90 4.51 -12.03
CA SER A 237 -14.90 5.84 -11.42
C SER A 237 -13.54 6.53 -11.55
N PHE A 238 -13.52 7.80 -11.97
CA PHE A 238 -12.32 8.65 -11.91
C PHE A 238 -11.81 8.87 -10.48
N LYS A 239 -12.63 8.66 -9.45
CA LYS A 239 -12.19 8.75 -8.05
C LYS A 239 -11.37 7.55 -7.60
N ILE A 240 -11.41 6.44 -8.35
CA ILE A 240 -10.62 5.25 -8.06
C ILE A 240 -9.36 5.32 -8.90
N ILE A 241 -8.21 5.27 -8.24
CA ILE A 241 -6.89 5.41 -8.87
C ILE A 241 -6.05 4.15 -8.61
N HIS A 242 -5.39 3.66 -9.64
CA HIS A 242 -4.33 2.67 -9.59
C HIS A 242 -3.03 3.33 -9.11
N GLY A 243 -2.89 3.52 -7.80
CA GLY A 243 -1.73 4.20 -7.21
C GLY A 243 -0.38 3.58 -7.53
N GLY A 244 -0.33 2.29 -7.92
CA GLY A 244 0.93 1.58 -8.21
C GLY A 244 1.68 2.02 -9.48
N LYS A 245 1.10 2.90 -10.31
CA LYS A 245 1.76 3.37 -11.55
C LYS A 245 2.21 4.83 -11.52
N PHE A 246 1.92 5.57 -10.46
CA PHE A 246 2.31 6.98 -10.39
C PHE A 246 3.80 7.11 -10.05
N ASP A 247 4.54 7.80 -10.93
CA ASP A 247 5.99 7.96 -10.83
C ASP A 247 6.35 9.29 -10.15
N HIS A 248 6.75 9.22 -8.88
CA HIS A 248 7.18 10.40 -8.12
C HIS A 248 8.48 11.02 -8.63
N ASN A 249 9.25 10.34 -9.50
CA ASN A 249 10.44 10.93 -10.13
C ASN A 249 10.12 12.08 -11.09
N LYS A 250 8.85 12.21 -11.48
CA LYS A 250 8.35 13.32 -12.30
C LYS A 250 7.91 14.53 -11.47
N THR A 251 8.06 14.48 -10.16
CA THR A 251 7.65 15.52 -9.22
C THR A 251 8.86 16.08 -8.47
N ASP A 252 8.70 17.23 -7.82
CA ASP A 252 9.76 17.81 -6.98
C ASP A 252 10.00 17.01 -5.69
N PHE A 253 9.14 16.03 -5.36
CA PHE A 253 9.30 15.14 -4.20
C PHE A 253 9.56 13.70 -4.63
N GLN A 254 10.83 13.39 -4.87
CA GLN A 254 11.25 12.04 -5.21
C GLN A 254 11.17 11.13 -3.98
N LEU A 255 10.50 10.00 -4.10
CA LEU A 255 10.46 9.00 -3.03
C LEU A 255 11.79 8.24 -3.01
N VAL A 256 12.59 8.47 -1.97
CA VAL A 256 13.86 7.77 -1.72
C VAL A 256 13.87 7.09 -0.36
N GLY A 257 14.77 6.12 -0.18
CA GLY A 257 14.87 5.35 1.06
C GLY A 257 13.55 4.67 1.44
N LYS A 258 13.13 4.82 2.70
CA LYS A 258 11.90 4.21 3.24
C LYS A 258 10.62 4.76 2.60
N HIS A 259 10.65 5.99 2.07
CA HIS A 259 9.48 6.62 1.44
C HIS A 259 9.01 5.89 0.18
N THR A 260 9.88 5.14 -0.49
CA THR A 260 9.55 4.32 -1.68
C THR A 260 8.46 3.27 -1.42
N SER A 261 8.29 2.85 -0.17
CA SER A 261 7.37 1.79 0.24
C SER A 261 6.13 2.31 0.99
N VAL A 262 6.00 3.63 1.13
CA VAL A 262 4.90 4.25 1.86
C VAL A 262 3.64 4.26 1.01
N SER A 263 2.51 3.87 1.61
CA SER A 263 1.19 3.95 0.95
C SER A 263 0.83 5.40 0.62
N CYS A 264 0.24 5.64 -0.56
CA CYS A 264 -0.16 6.96 -1.02
C CYS A 264 -0.96 7.75 0.04
N ASN A 265 -1.86 7.06 0.77
CA ASN A 265 -2.75 7.68 1.76
C ASN A 265 -2.03 8.20 3.00
N ASN A 266 -0.82 7.73 3.28
CA ASN A 266 -0.04 8.21 4.42
C ASN A 266 0.51 9.62 4.17
N CYS A 267 0.76 9.98 2.91
CA CYS A 267 1.18 11.33 2.51
C CYS A 267 -0.02 12.16 2.03
N HIS A 268 -0.93 11.56 1.26
CA HIS A 268 -2.07 12.22 0.62
C HIS A 268 -3.39 11.97 1.37
N SER A 269 -3.39 12.15 2.69
CA SER A 269 -4.52 11.80 3.56
C SER A 269 -5.83 12.56 3.28
N LYS A 270 -5.75 13.77 2.72
CA LYS A 270 -6.92 14.62 2.40
C LYS A 270 -7.22 14.72 0.91
N SER A 271 -6.19 14.76 0.07
CA SER A 271 -6.31 14.90 -1.37
C SER A 271 -4.96 14.60 -2.03
N LEU A 272 -5.00 13.94 -3.20
CA LEU A 272 -3.82 13.74 -4.06
C LEU A 272 -3.32 15.04 -4.69
N ASN A 273 -4.15 16.10 -4.70
CA ASN A 273 -3.79 17.40 -5.27
C ASN A 273 -3.12 18.34 -4.26
N LYS A 274 -2.97 17.94 -3.00
CA LYS A 274 -2.31 18.78 -2.00
C LYS A 274 -0.80 18.69 -2.21
N THR A 275 -0.20 19.78 -2.68
CA THR A 275 1.25 19.98 -2.69
C THR A 275 1.75 20.25 -1.27
N LEU A 276 2.92 19.71 -0.94
CA LEU A 276 3.67 20.13 0.24
C LEU A 276 4.47 21.36 -0.16
N ASP A 277 4.25 22.49 0.50
CA ASP A 277 4.81 23.77 0.06
C ASP A 277 6.32 23.88 0.31
N THR A 278 6.85 23.14 1.31
CA THR A 278 8.26 23.29 1.71
C THR A 278 9.05 21.99 1.86
N TYR A 279 8.42 20.83 1.63
CA TYR A 279 9.03 19.49 1.74
C TYR A 279 9.81 19.24 3.05
N LYS A 280 9.46 19.96 4.13
CA LYS A 280 10.14 19.83 5.43
C LYS A 280 9.73 18.53 6.10
N CYS A 281 10.68 17.84 6.72
CA CYS A 281 10.43 16.59 7.46
C CYS A 281 9.31 16.77 8.49
N THR A 282 9.25 17.93 9.15
CA THR A 282 8.28 18.26 10.20
C THR A 282 6.84 18.44 9.72
N GLU A 283 6.60 18.55 8.40
CA GLU A 283 5.24 18.57 7.87
C GLU A 283 4.57 17.19 7.98
N CYS A 284 5.37 16.12 8.06
CA CYS A 284 4.89 14.74 8.15
C CYS A 284 5.34 14.02 9.42
N HIS A 285 6.53 14.33 9.94
CA HIS A 285 7.14 13.69 11.09
C HIS A 285 7.09 14.60 12.31
N GLU A 286 6.71 14.05 13.45
CA GLU A 286 6.81 14.75 14.73
C GLU A 286 8.27 14.86 15.17
N ASP A 287 8.64 15.99 15.77
CA ASP A 287 9.95 16.18 16.37
C ASP A 287 10.03 15.45 17.73
N PHE A 288 10.67 14.29 17.73
CA PHE A 288 10.93 13.51 18.95
C PHE A 288 11.89 14.20 19.92
N HIS A 289 12.63 15.22 19.48
CA HIS A 289 13.55 15.99 20.30
C HIS A 289 12.89 17.19 20.99
N LYS A 290 11.60 17.45 20.75
CA LYS A 290 10.81 18.48 21.44
C LYS A 290 11.48 19.87 21.40
N GLY A 291 12.08 20.22 20.28
CA GLY A 291 12.73 21.52 20.09
C GLY A 291 14.16 21.62 20.61
N GLU A 292 14.75 20.56 21.17
CA GLU A 292 16.14 20.59 21.68
C GLU A 292 17.15 21.03 20.61
N PHE A 293 16.88 20.82 19.32
CA PHE A 293 17.79 21.23 18.23
C PHE A 293 17.30 22.45 17.44
N SER A 294 16.40 23.25 18.01
CA SER A 294 15.97 24.51 17.40
C SER A 294 17.06 25.58 17.53
N PHE A 295 17.47 26.18 16.40
CA PHE A 295 18.39 27.32 16.36
C PHE A 295 17.62 28.64 16.22
N GLU A 296 18.22 29.78 16.61
CA GLU A 296 17.59 31.12 16.62
C GLU A 296 17.01 31.56 15.25
N ASN A 297 17.48 30.99 14.15
CA ASN A 297 16.95 31.24 12.80
C ASN A 297 15.83 30.27 12.38
N GLY A 298 15.27 29.48 13.31
CA GLY A 298 14.08 28.67 13.10
C GLY A 298 14.23 27.43 12.21
N LEU A 299 15.44 27.06 11.78
CA LEU A 299 15.68 25.89 10.93
C LEU A 299 16.19 24.69 11.72
N MET A 300 15.27 23.76 12.01
CA MET A 300 15.58 22.41 12.45
C MET A 300 16.06 21.58 11.26
N ASN A 301 17.38 21.47 11.05
CA ASN A 301 17.92 20.66 9.96
C ASN A 301 18.02 19.17 10.39
N CYS A 302 16.91 18.44 10.25
CA CYS A 302 16.85 17.00 10.54
C CYS A 302 17.90 16.22 9.73
N SER A 303 18.15 16.64 8.49
CA SER A 303 19.09 16.01 7.55
C SER A 303 20.56 16.07 8.00
N GLY A 304 20.88 16.90 9.00
CA GLY A 304 22.20 16.92 9.62
C GLY A 304 22.52 15.67 10.46
N CYS A 305 21.50 14.90 10.85
CA CYS A 305 21.61 13.73 11.73
C CYS A 305 20.78 12.52 11.25
N HIS A 306 19.74 12.75 10.44
CA HIS A 306 18.82 11.72 9.96
C HIS A 306 18.75 11.76 8.44
N ASN A 307 18.30 10.67 7.83
CA ASN A 307 18.08 10.62 6.39
C ASN A 307 16.89 9.73 6.08
N GLU A 308 16.58 9.61 4.79
CA GLU A 308 15.41 8.91 4.28
C GLU A 308 15.49 7.40 4.47
N PHE A 309 16.63 6.83 4.87
CA PHE A 309 16.78 5.42 5.20
C PHE A 309 16.37 5.09 6.65
N GLY A 310 16.32 6.10 7.52
CA GLY A 310 15.80 5.96 8.88
C GLY A 310 16.29 7.05 9.85
N PHE A 311 15.57 7.19 10.97
CA PHE A 311 15.96 8.07 12.07
C PHE A 311 16.95 7.40 13.04
N ILE A 312 17.04 6.06 13.04
CA ILE A 312 17.92 5.29 13.93
C ILE A 312 18.70 4.26 13.08
N PRO A 313 20.04 4.18 13.24
CA PRO A 313 20.89 5.08 14.03
C PRO A 313 20.98 6.49 13.40
N SER A 314 21.34 7.50 14.19
CA SER A 314 21.65 8.82 13.63
C SER A 314 23.04 8.80 12.97
N SER A 315 23.27 9.73 12.04
CA SER A 315 24.58 9.99 11.43
C SER A 315 25.49 10.89 12.29
N PHE A 316 25.10 11.16 13.54
CA PHE A 316 25.88 11.99 14.45
C PHE A 316 27.07 11.19 15.00
N THR A 317 28.27 11.51 14.51
CA THR A 317 29.48 10.72 14.79
C THR A 317 30.11 11.09 16.13
N LEU A 318 31.01 10.23 16.60
CA LEU A 318 31.81 10.44 17.80
C LEU A 318 32.71 11.69 17.68
N GLU A 319 33.26 11.94 16.49
CA GLU A 319 34.10 13.10 16.21
C GLU A 319 33.30 14.39 16.41
N ARG A 320 32.09 14.45 15.84
CA ARG A 320 31.16 15.58 16.03
C ARG A 320 30.72 15.74 17.48
N HIS A 321 30.51 14.64 18.19
CA HIS A 321 30.23 14.69 19.63
C HIS A 321 31.40 15.34 20.40
N ASN A 322 32.64 15.01 20.05
CA ASN A 322 33.84 15.51 20.72
C ASN A 322 34.23 16.95 20.37
N GLU A 323 33.51 17.60 19.45
CA GLU A 323 33.56 19.06 19.25
C GLU A 323 32.79 19.83 20.33
N LEU A 324 31.89 19.15 21.05
CA LEU A 324 31.09 19.74 22.13
C LEU A 324 31.88 19.87 23.44
N LYS A 325 31.26 20.52 24.44
CA LYS A 325 31.88 20.78 25.75
C LYS A 325 32.32 19.52 26.48
N PHE A 326 31.57 18.42 26.36
CA PHE A 326 31.90 17.15 27.00
C PHE A 326 32.49 16.18 25.98
N LYS A 327 33.82 16.00 26.04
CA LYS A 327 34.53 15.06 25.17
C LYS A 327 34.51 13.65 25.77
N LEU A 328 34.05 12.68 25.00
CA LEU A 328 34.14 11.27 25.34
C LEU A 328 35.60 10.83 25.18
N ASN A 329 36.20 10.39 26.28
CA ASN A 329 37.57 9.88 26.36
C ASN A 329 37.67 8.72 27.36
N GLY A 330 38.78 7.98 27.28
CA GLY A 330 38.98 6.77 28.08
C GLY A 330 37.83 5.79 27.95
N ALA A 331 37.35 5.25 29.07
CA ALA A 331 36.28 4.26 29.10
C ALA A 331 34.94 4.79 28.56
N HIS A 332 34.70 6.11 28.57
CA HIS A 332 33.46 6.70 28.07
C HIS A 332 33.28 6.54 26.55
N LEU A 333 34.35 6.30 25.80
CA LEU A 333 34.29 6.04 24.35
C LEU A 333 33.50 4.77 24.00
N ALA A 334 33.49 3.79 24.91
CA ALA A 334 32.82 2.51 24.71
C ALA A 334 31.37 2.50 25.23
N ILE A 335 30.86 3.64 25.71
CA ILE A 335 29.52 3.74 26.30
C ILE A 335 28.50 4.10 25.20
N PRO A 336 27.40 3.35 25.07
CA PRO A 336 26.37 3.68 24.09
C PRO A 336 25.64 4.97 24.48
N CYS A 337 25.31 5.81 23.50
CA CYS A 337 24.73 7.15 23.68
C CYS A 337 23.51 7.17 24.61
N GLN A 338 22.68 6.12 24.56
CA GLN A 338 21.50 5.97 25.41
C GLN A 338 21.82 6.00 26.91
N SER A 339 23.00 5.55 27.34
CA SER A 339 23.38 5.51 28.76
C SER A 339 23.49 6.93 29.35
N CYS A 340 23.80 7.91 28.50
CA CYS A 340 23.91 9.31 28.89
C CYS A 340 22.62 10.08 28.56
N HIS A 341 22.11 9.88 27.34
CA HIS A 341 21.05 10.70 26.76
C HIS A 341 19.64 10.13 26.91
N PHE A 342 19.46 8.87 27.35
CA PHE A 342 18.14 8.28 27.55
C PHE A 342 17.90 8.00 29.04
N LYS A 343 17.22 8.93 29.70
CA LYS A 343 16.85 8.85 31.11
C LYS A 343 15.34 8.99 31.27
N ALA A 344 14.75 8.28 32.23
CA ALA A 344 13.31 8.33 32.54
C ALA A 344 12.38 8.13 31.30
N LYS A 345 12.76 7.24 30.37
CA LYS A 345 12.06 6.95 29.11
C LYS A 345 12.00 8.12 28.11
N THR A 346 12.87 9.11 28.27
CA THR A 346 12.95 10.27 27.37
C THR A 346 14.38 10.52 26.92
N TRP A 347 14.55 10.90 25.65
CA TRP A 347 15.83 11.38 25.14
C TRP A 347 16.05 12.83 25.57
N ASN A 348 17.26 13.16 25.99
CA ASN A 348 17.69 14.51 26.34
C ASN A 348 19.15 14.72 25.91
N PHE A 349 19.36 15.64 24.98
CA PHE A 349 20.69 15.88 24.41
C PHE A 349 21.36 17.16 24.92
N ARG A 350 20.62 18.00 25.67
CA ARG A 350 21.13 19.24 26.24
C ARG A 350 21.16 19.22 27.76
N ASN A 351 22.01 20.06 28.33
CA ASN A 351 22.04 20.38 29.76
C ASN A 351 22.15 19.17 30.71
N ILE A 352 22.76 18.07 30.25
CA ILE A 352 22.94 16.83 31.05
C ILE A 352 24.08 16.92 32.08
N GLY A 353 24.82 18.04 32.08
CA GLY A 353 26.01 18.24 32.90
C GLY A 353 27.30 17.79 32.23
N THR A 354 28.45 18.15 32.83
CA THR A 354 29.79 17.87 32.30
C THR A 354 30.77 17.42 33.39
N THR A 355 30.35 17.45 34.65
CA THR A 355 31.15 17.05 35.81
C THR A 355 30.92 15.58 36.11
N CYS A 356 31.78 14.99 36.94
CA CYS A 356 31.65 13.59 37.32
C CYS A 356 30.34 13.34 38.09
N PHE A 357 29.89 14.28 38.94
CA PHE A 357 28.67 14.11 39.76
C PHE A 357 27.36 14.27 39.01
N ASP A 358 27.39 14.91 37.84
CA ASP A 358 26.20 15.03 36.99
C ASP A 358 25.73 13.64 36.51
N CYS A 359 26.64 12.66 36.50
CA CYS A 359 26.39 11.29 36.03
C CYS A 359 26.68 10.20 37.07
N HIS A 360 27.68 10.38 37.94
CA HIS A 360 28.15 9.37 38.88
C HIS A 360 27.94 9.81 40.33
N ASN A 361 27.51 8.87 41.17
CA ASN A 361 27.38 9.13 42.59
C ASN A 361 28.74 9.06 43.30
N ASN A 362 28.97 9.97 44.25
CA ASN A 362 30.13 9.90 45.12
C ASN A 362 29.98 8.77 46.14
N ILE A 363 30.65 7.64 45.92
CA ILE A 363 30.63 6.51 46.86
C ILE A 363 31.47 6.77 48.13
N HIS A 364 32.35 7.77 48.12
CA HIS A 364 33.20 8.09 49.26
C HIS A 364 32.50 8.96 50.31
N GLY A 365 31.42 9.66 49.95
CA GLY A 365 30.68 10.54 50.86
C GLY A 365 31.60 11.53 51.58
N GLU A 366 31.44 11.65 52.90
CA GLU A 366 32.21 12.56 53.78
C GLU A 366 33.54 11.95 54.29
N SER A 367 33.89 10.73 53.89
CA SER A 367 35.11 10.07 54.35
C SER A 367 36.40 10.73 53.83
N LEU A 368 36.31 11.39 52.68
CA LEU A 368 37.40 12.14 52.06
C LEU A 368 37.26 13.62 52.43
N LYS A 369 38.30 14.19 53.03
CA LYS A 369 38.36 15.63 53.29
C LYS A 369 38.36 16.40 51.97
N THR A 370 37.64 17.52 51.95
CA THR A 370 37.48 18.40 50.77
C THR A 370 38.82 18.86 50.18
N GLU A 371 39.87 18.94 51.00
CA GLU A 371 41.23 19.29 50.56
C GLU A 371 41.84 18.31 49.54
N PHE A 372 41.46 17.03 49.60
CA PHE A 372 41.93 15.98 48.68
C PHE A 372 40.99 15.71 47.51
N LEU A 373 39.83 16.37 47.50
CA LEU A 373 38.84 16.28 46.43
C LEU A 373 38.27 17.67 46.11
N PRO A 374 39.12 18.63 45.66
CA PRO A 374 38.69 19.99 45.39
C PRO A 374 37.65 20.02 44.27
N ASN A 375 36.51 20.68 44.53
CA ASN A 375 35.36 20.73 43.63
C ASN A 375 34.86 19.36 43.16
N GLY A 376 35.18 18.30 43.92
CA GLY A 376 34.79 16.96 43.55
C GLY A 376 35.56 16.37 42.33
N ASN A 377 36.74 16.90 42.00
CA ASN A 377 37.51 16.43 40.85
C ASN A 377 38.03 15.00 41.06
N CYS A 378 37.27 14.01 40.58
CA CYS A 378 37.61 12.59 40.75
C CYS A 378 38.91 12.19 40.05
N LYS A 379 39.36 12.96 39.04
CA LYS A 379 40.59 12.69 38.28
C LYS A 379 41.88 12.91 39.08
N GLU A 380 41.79 13.53 40.25
CA GLU A 380 42.91 13.60 41.20
C GLU A 380 43.35 12.20 41.67
N CYS A 381 42.41 11.25 41.70
CA CYS A 381 42.65 9.89 42.17
C CYS A 381 42.36 8.86 41.07
N HIS A 382 41.26 8.99 40.35
CA HIS A 382 40.80 7.98 39.40
C HIS A 382 41.30 8.24 37.98
N ASN A 383 41.71 7.17 37.30
CA ASN A 383 42.01 7.20 35.88
C ASN A 383 40.74 6.97 35.04
N ILE A 384 40.52 7.82 34.03
CA ILE A 384 39.31 7.76 33.18
C ILE A 384 39.31 6.62 32.15
N GLU A 385 40.48 6.04 31.85
CA GLU A 385 40.61 4.84 31.01
C GLU A 385 40.34 3.57 31.83
N ARG A 386 40.77 3.54 33.10
CA ARG A 386 40.56 2.45 34.04
C ARG A 386 40.27 2.99 35.43
N TRP A 387 38.99 3.04 35.80
CA TRP A 387 38.52 3.69 37.03
C TRP A 387 39.11 3.11 38.33
N ASN A 388 39.44 1.81 38.33
CA ASN A 388 40.06 1.12 39.46
C ASN A 388 41.57 1.37 39.58
N THR A 389 42.20 1.98 38.58
CA THR A 389 43.59 2.44 38.68
C THR A 389 43.60 3.78 39.41
N ILE A 390 44.14 3.77 40.62
CA ILE A 390 44.22 4.93 41.51
C ILE A 390 45.62 5.55 41.45
N ASN A 391 45.68 6.85 41.13
CA ASN A 391 46.92 7.63 40.98
C ASN A 391 47.07 8.67 42.10
N PHE A 392 46.85 8.27 43.35
CA PHE A 392 46.98 9.17 44.50
C PHE A 392 48.37 9.09 45.16
N ASP A 393 49.03 10.23 45.29
CA ASP A 393 50.33 10.34 45.97
C ASP A 393 50.18 10.54 47.48
N HIS A 394 50.56 9.51 48.26
CA HIS A 394 50.58 9.58 49.72
C HIS A 394 51.65 10.52 50.30
N GLY A 395 52.62 10.97 49.49
CA GLY A 395 53.56 12.02 49.86
C GLY A 395 52.89 13.37 50.14
N ARG A 396 51.64 13.56 49.67
CA ARG A 396 50.79 14.72 50.01
C ARG A 396 50.16 14.62 51.40
N THR A 397 50.33 13.50 52.09
CA THR A 397 49.77 13.25 53.43
C THR A 397 50.89 13.19 54.47
N LYS A 398 50.52 13.14 55.76
CA LYS A 398 51.47 12.96 56.85
C LYS A 398 52.02 11.52 56.96
N PHE A 399 51.51 10.58 56.16
CA PHE A 399 51.93 9.18 56.17
C PHE A 399 52.40 8.76 54.78
N LYS A 400 53.68 8.95 54.51
CA LYS A 400 54.30 8.55 53.25
C LYS A 400 54.45 7.03 53.20
N LEU A 401 53.96 6.40 52.13
CA LEU A 401 54.10 4.97 51.94
C LEU A 401 55.52 4.63 51.48
N GLU A 402 56.26 3.90 52.31
CA GLU A 402 57.63 3.49 52.04
C GLU A 402 57.80 1.97 52.16
N LYS A 403 58.75 1.41 51.40
CA LYS A 403 59.12 -0.02 51.44
C LYS A 403 57.89 -0.92 51.26
N LYS A 404 57.60 -1.85 52.19
CA LYS A 404 56.44 -2.75 52.06
C LYS A 404 55.10 -2.01 52.05
N HIS A 405 54.99 -0.85 52.69
CA HIS A 405 53.74 -0.09 52.72
C HIS A 405 53.37 0.49 51.34
N SER A 406 54.34 0.73 50.45
CA SER A 406 54.06 1.22 49.09
C SER A 406 53.53 0.15 48.14
N GLN A 407 53.57 -1.12 48.55
CA GLN A 407 53.07 -2.27 47.79
C GLN A 407 51.66 -2.69 48.23
N LEU A 408 51.11 -2.06 49.28
CA LEU A 408 49.79 -2.41 49.82
C LEU A 408 48.67 -1.74 49.01
N ASN A 409 47.54 -2.43 48.91
CA ASN A 409 46.32 -1.84 48.38
C ASN A 409 45.67 -0.92 49.42
N CYS A 410 44.89 0.05 48.96
CA CYS A 410 44.21 1.03 49.82
C CYS A 410 43.39 0.34 50.94
N LEU A 411 42.70 -0.76 50.61
CA LEU A 411 41.86 -1.54 51.55
C LEU A 411 42.62 -2.12 52.74
N ASN A 412 43.93 -2.36 52.60
CA ASN A 412 44.74 -2.92 53.67
C ASN A 412 44.85 -1.95 54.86
N CYS A 413 44.82 -0.64 54.57
CA CYS A 413 44.93 0.44 55.54
C CYS A 413 43.57 1.12 55.75
N HIS A 414 42.92 1.58 54.69
CA HIS A 414 41.61 2.23 54.69
C HIS A 414 40.49 1.20 54.77
N ARG A 415 40.30 0.63 55.95
CA ARG A 415 39.36 -0.46 56.21
C ARG A 415 37.92 0.03 56.39
N LYS A 416 37.03 -0.95 56.30
CA LYS A 416 35.58 -0.89 56.38
C LYS A 416 35.13 -0.90 57.85
N GLU A 417 34.17 -0.06 58.23
CA GLU A 417 33.37 -0.32 59.43
C GLU A 417 32.42 -1.49 59.17
N ASP A 418 32.27 -2.41 60.12
CA ASP A 418 31.54 -3.67 59.96
C ASP A 418 30.00 -3.50 59.93
N ASP A 419 29.52 -2.37 59.40
CA ASP A 419 28.11 -1.96 59.33
C ASP A 419 27.39 -2.41 58.04
N GLY A 420 28.10 -3.12 57.16
CA GLY A 420 27.56 -3.58 55.87
C GLY A 420 27.44 -2.51 54.78
N SER A 421 27.84 -1.26 55.03
CA SER A 421 27.68 -0.13 54.09
C SER A 421 28.73 -0.07 52.97
N GLY A 422 29.87 -0.75 53.14
CA GLY A 422 30.92 -0.82 52.12
C GLY A 422 31.76 0.46 51.94
N LYS A 423 31.68 1.42 52.87
CA LYS A 423 32.42 2.68 52.80
C LYS A 423 33.89 2.53 53.22
N LEU A 424 34.78 3.18 52.47
CA LEU A 424 36.20 3.34 52.83
C LEU A 424 36.37 4.56 53.73
N LEU A 425 37.15 4.41 54.81
CA LEU A 425 37.39 5.47 55.78
C LEU A 425 38.80 6.05 55.59
N PHE A 426 38.86 7.23 54.98
CA PHE A 426 40.11 7.94 54.71
C PHE A 426 40.51 8.93 55.81
N ASN A 427 39.57 9.32 56.67
CA ASN A 427 39.72 10.38 57.67
C ASN A 427 40.15 9.90 59.07
N MET A 428 40.24 8.59 59.34
CA MET A 428 40.35 8.06 60.71
C MET A 428 41.68 7.38 61.08
N LEU A 429 42.62 7.19 60.15
CA LEU A 429 43.86 6.48 60.45
C LEU A 429 44.91 7.40 61.09
N LYS A 430 45.33 7.06 62.30
CA LYS A 430 46.54 7.64 62.91
C LYS A 430 47.77 6.95 62.31
N GLY A 431 48.84 7.70 62.08
CA GLY A 431 50.08 7.20 61.45
C GLY A 431 50.99 6.38 62.38
N GLU A 432 50.52 6.05 63.58
CA GLU A 432 51.29 5.30 64.59
C GLU A 432 51.25 3.78 64.27
N CYS A 433 52.37 3.08 64.44
CA CYS A 433 52.47 1.65 64.12
C CYS A 433 51.40 0.80 64.82
N VAL A 434 51.12 1.11 66.09
CA VAL A 434 50.16 0.39 66.95
C VAL A 434 48.70 0.62 66.55
N SER A 435 48.42 1.62 65.71
CA SER A 435 47.06 1.84 65.18
C SER A 435 46.67 0.78 64.14
N CYS A 436 47.65 0.09 63.56
CA CYS A 436 47.42 -0.94 62.53
C CYS A 436 48.03 -2.30 62.90
N HIS A 437 49.11 -2.32 63.68
CA HIS A 437 49.85 -3.52 64.04
C HIS A 437 49.72 -3.81 65.53
N ASN A 438 49.53 -5.09 65.86
CA ASN A 438 49.49 -5.53 67.24
C ASN A 438 50.87 -5.40 67.88
N ASP A 439 50.95 -4.80 69.07
CA ASP A 439 52.16 -4.80 69.86
C ASP A 439 52.35 -6.15 70.58
N PHE A 440 53.10 -7.05 69.96
CA PHE A 440 53.47 -8.34 70.55
C PHE A 440 54.38 -8.22 71.78
N HIS A 441 54.99 -7.05 72.01
CA HIS A 441 55.83 -6.79 73.18
C HIS A 441 55.01 -6.32 74.39
N ARG A 442 53.69 -6.11 74.23
CA ARG A 442 52.77 -5.70 75.30
C ARG A 442 53.22 -4.43 76.04
N GLY A 443 53.66 -3.42 75.30
CA GLY A 443 54.07 -2.15 75.88
C GLY A 443 55.39 -2.18 76.65
N GLN A 444 56.15 -3.29 76.62
CA GLN A 444 57.47 -3.34 77.26
C GLN A 444 58.42 -2.24 76.76
N PHE A 445 58.23 -1.75 75.54
CA PHE A 445 59.04 -0.69 74.93
C PHE A 445 58.26 0.63 74.75
N ALA A 446 57.10 0.77 75.38
CA ALA A 446 56.35 2.02 75.34
C ALA A 446 57.02 3.08 76.23
N GLU A 447 57.19 4.29 75.68
CA GLU A 447 57.62 5.49 76.40
C GLU A 447 56.47 6.51 76.29
N TYR A 448 55.97 7.02 77.40
CA TYR A 448 54.80 7.93 77.44
C TYR A 448 53.55 7.39 76.71
N GLY A 449 53.39 6.05 76.66
CA GLY A 449 52.26 5.40 76.00
C GLY A 449 52.46 5.06 74.53
N GLU A 450 53.60 5.41 73.92
CA GLU A 450 53.90 5.11 72.52
C GLU A 450 55.09 4.16 72.37
N THR A 451 54.93 3.12 71.54
CA THR A 451 56.01 2.16 71.23
C THR A 451 56.72 2.57 69.95
N GLY A 452 57.96 3.05 70.07
CA GLY A 452 58.83 3.43 68.94
C GLY A 452 59.34 2.22 68.15
N CYS A 453 58.46 1.53 67.42
CA CYS A 453 58.74 0.26 66.73
C CYS A 453 59.96 0.34 65.79
N ILE A 454 60.13 1.48 65.08
CA ILE A 454 61.18 1.67 64.08
C ILE A 454 62.60 1.75 64.68
N LYS A 455 62.71 1.97 66.00
CA LYS A 455 63.99 1.91 66.73
C LYS A 455 64.63 0.51 66.62
N CYS A 456 63.82 -0.53 66.41
CA CYS A 456 64.28 -1.92 66.36
C CYS A 456 63.91 -2.61 65.03
N HIS A 457 62.71 -2.38 64.51
CA HIS A 457 62.19 -3.01 63.30
C HIS A 457 62.36 -2.12 62.06
N SER A 458 62.55 -2.71 60.89
CA SER A 458 62.62 -1.98 59.62
C SER A 458 61.27 -1.97 58.88
N LEU A 459 61.09 -1.02 57.95
CA LEU A 459 59.87 -0.95 57.11
C LEU A 459 59.87 -2.00 55.98
N GLU A 460 60.99 -2.67 55.72
CA GLU A 460 61.08 -3.75 54.74
C GLU A 460 60.69 -5.10 55.35
N SER A 461 61.02 -5.31 56.63
CA SER A 461 60.61 -6.49 57.38
C SER A 461 60.51 -6.23 58.88
N TRP A 462 59.60 -6.93 59.56
CA TRP A 462 59.51 -6.91 61.04
C TRP A 462 60.72 -7.55 61.73
N LYS A 463 61.80 -7.88 61.01
CA LYS A 463 63.03 -8.36 61.63
C LYS A 463 63.68 -7.24 62.42
N VAL A 464 64.36 -7.64 63.48
CA VAL A 464 65.09 -6.73 64.36
C VAL A 464 66.44 -6.45 63.72
N GLU A 465 66.49 -5.40 62.90
CA GLU A 465 67.67 -5.00 62.12
C GLU A 465 68.35 -3.76 62.72
N ASN A 466 67.59 -2.91 63.42
CA ASN A 466 68.06 -1.63 63.92
C ASN A 466 68.49 -1.67 65.41
N PHE A 467 68.21 -2.77 66.11
CA PHE A 467 68.51 -2.88 67.54
C PHE A 467 69.95 -3.34 67.77
N ASP A 468 70.73 -2.51 68.46
CA ASP A 468 72.04 -2.87 68.96
C ASP A 468 71.98 -3.17 70.47
N HIS A 469 72.19 -4.44 70.84
CA HIS A 469 72.18 -4.88 72.23
C HIS A 469 73.29 -4.24 73.09
N ASN A 470 74.37 -3.72 72.47
CA ASN A 470 75.44 -3.04 73.19
C ASN A 470 75.02 -1.68 73.79
N THR A 471 73.90 -1.12 73.33
CA THR A 471 73.32 0.10 73.87
C THR A 471 72.50 -0.12 75.13
N THR A 472 72.30 -1.38 75.54
CA THR A 472 71.50 -1.73 76.71
C THR A 472 72.34 -1.82 77.99
N ARG A 473 71.66 -1.99 79.14
CA ARG A 473 72.31 -2.23 80.45
C ARG A 473 73.18 -3.49 80.50
N PHE A 474 73.04 -4.40 79.52
CA PHE A 474 73.84 -5.61 79.41
C PHE A 474 74.39 -5.74 77.99
N SER A 475 75.61 -5.26 77.75
CA SER A 475 76.26 -5.37 76.43
C SER A 475 76.72 -6.81 76.16
N LEU A 476 76.36 -7.36 74.99
CA LEU A 476 76.78 -8.70 74.59
C LEU A 476 78.24 -8.65 74.13
N LYS A 477 79.15 -9.08 75.01
CA LYS A 477 80.58 -9.23 74.71
C LYS A 477 81.00 -10.69 74.73
N GLY A 478 82.00 -11.03 73.91
CA GLY A 478 82.52 -12.40 73.81
C GLY A 478 81.47 -13.39 73.29
N ALA A 479 81.38 -14.56 73.92
CA ALA A 479 80.49 -15.64 73.47
C ALA A 479 78.99 -15.24 73.39
N HIS A 480 78.56 -14.26 74.18
CA HIS A 480 77.17 -13.78 74.21
C HIS A 480 76.71 -13.11 72.90
N GLN A 481 77.62 -12.67 72.03
CA GLN A 481 77.27 -12.04 70.75
C GLN A 481 76.58 -12.98 69.76
N LYS A 482 76.80 -14.29 69.91
CA LYS A 482 76.26 -15.33 69.01
C LYS A 482 75.10 -16.09 69.63
N VAL A 483 74.58 -15.64 70.76
CA VAL A 483 73.50 -16.31 71.50
C VAL A 483 72.16 -15.78 71.01
N ASP A 484 71.26 -16.69 70.63
CA ASP A 484 69.90 -16.32 70.24
C ASP A 484 69.15 -15.66 71.40
N CYS A 485 68.36 -14.62 71.10
CA CYS A 485 67.64 -13.83 72.11
C CYS A 485 66.79 -14.67 73.07
N TYR A 486 66.13 -15.73 72.60
CA TYR A 486 65.24 -16.57 73.42
C TYR A 486 65.98 -17.38 74.50
N LYS A 487 67.29 -17.56 74.38
CA LYS A 487 68.11 -18.22 75.41
C LYS A 487 68.31 -17.35 76.65
N CYS A 488 68.20 -16.02 76.49
CA CYS A 488 68.34 -15.06 77.58
C CYS A 488 66.98 -14.44 77.98
N HIS A 489 66.04 -14.35 77.04
CA HIS A 489 64.72 -13.76 77.27
C HIS A 489 63.65 -14.84 77.35
N PRO A 490 63.15 -15.16 78.56
CA PRO A 490 62.18 -16.22 78.75
C PRO A 490 60.80 -15.84 78.22
N LYS A 491 60.06 -16.87 77.78
CA LYS A 491 58.62 -16.76 77.55
C LYS A 491 57.91 -16.76 78.90
N ILE A 492 57.03 -15.79 79.12
CA ILE A 492 56.22 -15.66 80.33
C ILE A 492 54.76 -15.72 79.94
N GLU A 493 53.98 -16.42 80.75
CA GLU A 493 52.52 -16.42 80.69
C GLU A 493 51.97 -15.46 81.74
N GLN A 494 51.21 -14.46 81.31
CA GLN A 494 50.52 -13.51 82.19
C GLN A 494 49.13 -13.25 81.64
N ASP A 495 48.11 -13.32 82.50
CA ASP A 495 46.70 -13.05 82.16
C ASP A 495 46.22 -13.83 80.92
N GLY A 496 46.54 -15.14 80.86
CA GLY A 496 46.15 -16.05 79.78
C GLY A 496 46.88 -15.84 78.45
N ASN A 497 48.00 -15.10 78.46
CA ASN A 497 48.74 -14.77 77.24
C ASN A 497 50.25 -15.01 77.39
N ILE A 498 50.87 -15.51 76.32
CA ILE A 498 52.29 -15.84 76.27
C ILE A 498 53.06 -14.74 75.52
N PHE A 499 54.08 -14.15 76.15
CA PHE A 499 54.98 -13.18 75.51
C PHE A 499 56.43 -13.32 76.00
N ILE A 500 57.40 -12.77 75.28
CA ILE A 500 58.82 -12.81 75.67
C ILE A 500 59.13 -11.60 76.57
N LYS A 501 59.70 -11.83 77.76
CA LYS A 501 60.13 -10.74 78.66
C LYS A 501 61.52 -10.25 78.26
N TYR A 502 61.56 -9.12 77.57
CA TYR A 502 62.80 -8.47 77.13
C TYR A 502 63.40 -7.57 78.21
N LYS A 503 62.57 -6.88 79.00
CA LYS A 503 63.04 -6.05 80.12
C LYS A 503 63.20 -6.89 81.39
N LEU A 504 64.42 -7.37 81.62
CA LEU A 504 64.81 -8.05 82.86
C LEU A 504 65.09 -7.04 83.97
N GLU A 505 64.66 -7.36 85.20
CA GLU A 505 64.90 -6.51 86.39
C GLU A 505 66.32 -6.68 86.95
N LYS A 506 66.89 -7.88 86.80
CA LYS A 506 68.20 -8.27 87.36
C LYS A 506 68.99 -9.06 86.32
N PHE A 507 70.29 -8.80 86.24
CA PHE A 507 71.24 -9.43 85.31
C PHE A 507 72.26 -10.31 86.04
N LYS A 508 71.78 -11.26 86.86
CA LYS A 508 72.69 -12.20 87.55
C LYS A 508 72.94 -13.41 86.65
N CYS A 509 74.17 -13.96 86.66
CA CYS A 509 74.53 -15.12 85.83
C CYS A 509 73.58 -16.30 86.03
N ALA A 510 73.20 -16.57 87.28
CA ALA A 510 72.24 -17.61 87.66
C ALA A 510 70.82 -17.41 87.10
N THR A 511 70.47 -16.21 86.64
CA THR A 511 69.16 -15.92 86.05
C THR A 511 69.05 -16.40 84.60
N CYS A 512 70.18 -16.59 83.90
CA CYS A 512 70.20 -16.99 82.49
C CYS A 512 70.93 -18.33 82.22
N HIS A 513 71.70 -18.85 83.19
CA HIS A 513 72.49 -20.09 83.06
C HIS A 513 72.05 -21.17 84.06
N SER A 514 70.74 -21.33 84.21
CA SER A 514 70.11 -22.39 85.02
C SER A 514 70.00 -23.71 84.27
#